data_AF-R6GTN7-F1
#
_entry.id   AF-R6GTN7-F1
#
_cell.length_a   1.000
_cell.length_b   1.000
_cell.length_c   1.000
_cell.angle_alpha   90.00
_cell.angle_beta   90.00
_cell.angle_gamma   90.00
#
_symmetry.space_group_name_H-M   'P 1'
#
loop_
_entity.id
_entity.type
_entity.pdbx_description
1 polymer ?
#
loop_
_entity_poly.entity_id
_entity_poly.type
_entity_poly.pdbx_seq_one_letter_code
_entity_poly.pdbx_strand_id
1 'polypeptide(L)'
;MKIIRNGVAYIQVLDFQRLLEKEKFEILTSEVFPILFREASKDSDMFIICKDNENDFIEFRNPKSVEFLTSFEEIVDYDEIKDLSYEEMDALRVCIINEKNEIASKVNMMSAEEQKQHPELFERYNTLSSKFMSLNDVYWFKRGKVKLVLPDDEKELKPISFGDEIKLRLKNAFNRKNNK
;
A
#
# COMPACT_ATOMS: atom_id res chain seq x y z
N MET A 1 0.14 3.28 -4.91
CA MET A 1 -0.65 2.67 -5.98
C MET A 1 -0.25 1.22 -6.25
N LYS A 2 -1.06 0.51 -7.04
CA LYS A 2 -0.78 -0.81 -7.61
C LYS A 2 -0.81 -0.74 -9.14
N ILE A 3 -0.22 -1.71 -9.80
CA ILE A 3 -0.25 -1.91 -11.26
C ILE A 3 -0.45 -3.40 -11.51
N ILE A 4 -1.46 -3.78 -12.30
CA ILE A 4 -1.72 -5.18 -12.64
C ILE A 4 -1.55 -5.37 -14.15
N ARG A 5 -0.51 -6.11 -14.56
CA ARG A 5 -0.20 -6.32 -15.98
C ARG A 5 0.28 -7.75 -16.22
N ASN A 6 -0.25 -8.40 -17.26
CA ASN A 6 0.22 -9.72 -17.71
C ASN A 6 0.30 -10.79 -16.60
N GLY A 7 -0.65 -10.78 -15.66
CA GLY A 7 -0.67 -11.72 -14.52
C GLY A 7 0.39 -11.45 -13.46
N VAL A 8 0.98 -10.25 -13.45
CA VAL A 8 1.91 -9.76 -12.43
C VAL A 8 1.28 -8.55 -11.76
N ALA A 9 1.36 -8.51 -10.43
CA ALA A 9 0.96 -7.36 -9.65
C ALA A 9 2.21 -6.64 -9.12
N TYR A 10 2.22 -5.32 -9.24
CA TYR A 10 3.23 -4.47 -8.64
C TYR A 10 2.56 -3.56 -7.63
N ILE A 11 3.11 -3.47 -6.42
CA ILE A 11 2.65 -2.53 -5.40
C ILE A 11 3.78 -1.59 -5.06
N GLN A 12 3.49 -0.31 -4.88
CA GLN A 12 4.46 0.60 -4.30
C GLN A 12 4.74 0.22 -2.84
N VAL A 13 6.00 0.25 -2.40
CA VAL A 13 6.41 -0.17 -1.05
C VAL A 13 5.63 0.60 0.04
N LEU A 14 5.40 1.90 -0.15
CA LEU A 14 4.62 2.70 0.79
C LEU A 14 3.17 2.22 0.91
N ASP A 15 2.53 1.81 -0.18
CA ASP A 15 1.17 1.23 -0.13
C ASP A 15 1.17 -0.19 0.42
N PHE A 16 2.25 -0.95 0.20
CA PHE A 16 2.42 -2.21 0.91
C PHE A 16 2.53 -2.00 2.41
N GLN A 17 3.25 -0.98 2.88
CA GLN A 17 3.25 -0.64 4.31
C GLN A 17 1.83 -0.42 4.84
N ARG A 18 1.03 0.39 4.13
CA ARG A 18 -0.37 0.69 4.49
C ARG A 18 -1.26 -0.56 4.43
N LEU A 19 -0.90 -1.56 3.63
CA LEU A 19 -1.55 -2.87 3.63
C LEU A 19 -1.28 -3.65 4.93
N LEU A 20 -0.08 -3.51 5.47
CA LEU A 20 0.39 -4.24 6.66
C LEU A 20 0.06 -3.53 7.98
N GLU A 21 -0.44 -2.29 7.95
CA GLU A 21 -0.73 -1.51 9.14
C GLU A 21 -1.87 -2.12 9.98
N LYS A 22 -1.71 -2.00 11.31
CA LYS A 22 -2.39 -2.76 12.38
C LYS A 22 -3.92 -2.78 12.36
N GLU A 23 -4.55 -1.87 11.63
CA GLU A 23 -6.01 -1.77 11.54
C GLU A 23 -6.62 -2.78 10.55
N LYS A 24 -5.79 -3.53 9.80
CA LYS A 24 -6.20 -4.53 8.82
C LYS A 24 -5.99 -5.96 9.31
N PHE A 25 -6.58 -6.27 10.47
CA PHE A 25 -6.47 -7.59 11.11
C PHE A 25 -6.84 -8.73 10.13
N GLU A 26 -7.82 -8.50 9.26
CA GLU A 26 -8.26 -9.45 8.25
C GLU A 26 -7.14 -9.90 7.32
N ILE A 27 -6.31 -8.96 6.85
CA ILE A 27 -5.20 -9.27 5.96
C ILE A 27 -4.17 -10.10 6.72
N LEU A 28 -3.79 -9.70 7.93
CA LEU A 28 -2.83 -10.43 8.76
C LEU A 28 -3.28 -11.87 9.07
N THR A 29 -4.59 -12.11 9.12
CA THR A 29 -5.17 -13.45 9.32
C THR A 29 -5.50 -14.20 8.03
N SER A 30 -5.39 -13.55 6.87
CA SER A 30 -5.71 -14.17 5.59
C SER A 30 -4.67 -15.22 5.21
N GLU A 31 -5.11 -16.27 4.50
CA GLU A 31 -4.20 -17.29 3.96
C GLU A 31 -3.23 -16.73 2.92
N VAL A 32 -3.55 -15.57 2.32
CA VAL A 32 -2.71 -14.94 1.30
C VAL A 32 -1.57 -14.13 1.92
N PHE A 33 -1.69 -13.68 3.17
CA PHE A 33 -0.66 -12.85 3.80
C PHE A 33 0.72 -13.51 3.91
N PRO A 34 0.85 -14.78 4.34
CA PRO A 34 2.16 -15.44 4.32
C PRO A 34 2.78 -15.53 2.92
N ILE A 35 1.96 -15.55 1.86
CA ILE A 35 2.41 -15.56 0.47
C ILE A 35 2.92 -14.16 0.09
N LEU A 36 2.11 -13.13 0.34
CA LEU A 36 2.48 -11.73 0.10
C LEU A 36 3.76 -11.35 0.84
N PHE A 37 3.86 -11.70 2.13
CA PHE A 37 5.04 -11.38 2.92
C PHE A 37 6.30 -12.06 2.37
N ARG A 38 6.22 -13.35 2.02
CA ARG A 38 7.36 -14.10 1.43
C ARG A 38 7.82 -13.53 0.08
N GLU A 39 6.88 -13.18 -0.80
CA GLU A 39 7.22 -12.55 -2.08
C GLU A 39 7.86 -11.18 -1.86
N ALA A 40 7.28 -10.36 -0.97
CA ALA A 40 7.80 -9.03 -0.66
C ALA A 40 9.20 -9.06 -0.01
N SER A 41 9.42 -10.01 0.89
CA SER A 41 10.69 -10.18 1.60
C SER A 41 11.74 -10.97 0.82
N LYS A 42 11.39 -11.53 -0.35
CA LYS A 42 12.24 -12.43 -1.14
C LYS A 42 12.79 -13.58 -0.32
N ASP A 43 11.89 -14.28 0.37
CA ASP A 43 12.20 -15.38 1.29
C ASP A 43 13.06 -14.99 2.51
N SER A 44 13.18 -13.68 2.81
CA SER A 44 13.75 -13.22 4.08
C SER A 44 12.69 -13.20 5.18
N ASP A 45 13.10 -13.45 6.42
CA ASP A 45 12.23 -13.26 7.59
C ASP A 45 11.98 -11.77 7.92
N MET A 46 12.56 -10.85 7.15
CA MET A 46 12.51 -9.42 7.42
C MET A 46 12.27 -8.60 6.14
N PHE A 47 11.37 -7.64 6.25
CA PHE A 47 11.11 -6.62 5.22
C PHE A 47 11.29 -5.24 5.85
N ILE A 48 12.14 -4.38 5.27
CA ILE A 48 12.46 -3.05 5.81
C ILE A 48 11.97 -1.99 4.84
N ILE A 49 11.21 -1.03 5.39
CA ILE A 49 10.68 0.11 4.66
C ILE A 49 11.35 1.38 5.20
N CYS A 50 11.89 2.19 4.30
CA CYS A 50 12.55 3.46 4.61
C CYS A 50 12.34 4.48 3.50
N LYS A 51 12.81 5.71 3.73
CA LYS A 51 12.70 6.80 2.74
C LYS A 51 13.38 6.51 1.41
N ASP A 52 14.37 5.64 1.39
CA ASP A 52 15.12 5.31 0.19
C ASP A 52 14.37 4.34 -0.73
N ASN A 53 13.42 3.55 -0.19
CA ASN A 53 12.70 2.52 -0.95
C ASN A 53 11.17 2.68 -0.93
N GLU A 54 10.59 3.67 -0.24
CA GLU A 54 9.14 3.85 -0.15
C GLU A 54 8.44 4.06 -1.51
N ASN A 55 9.22 4.48 -2.52
CA ASN A 55 8.77 4.71 -3.89
C ASN A 55 9.09 3.56 -4.85
N ASP A 56 9.79 2.52 -4.39
CA ASP A 56 10.05 1.32 -5.19
C ASP A 56 8.79 0.48 -5.33
N PHE A 57 8.84 -0.47 -6.27
CA PHE A 57 7.79 -1.46 -6.48
C PHE A 57 8.22 -2.85 -6.03
N ILE A 58 7.30 -3.53 -5.36
CA ILE A 58 7.38 -4.94 -5.05
C ILE A 58 6.60 -5.70 -6.12
N GLU A 59 7.21 -6.73 -6.67
CA GLU A 59 6.63 -7.59 -7.69
C GLU A 59 6.02 -8.84 -7.06
N PHE A 60 4.79 -9.18 -7.45
CA PHE A 60 4.09 -10.40 -7.05
C PHE A 60 3.71 -11.20 -8.30
N ARG A 61 4.11 -12.47 -8.32
CA ARG A 61 3.84 -13.39 -9.42
C ARG A 61 2.99 -14.57 -8.99
N ASN A 62 2.82 -14.80 -7.68
CA ASN A 62 1.95 -15.86 -7.20
C ASN A 62 0.49 -15.55 -7.61
N PRO A 63 -0.22 -16.48 -8.26
CA PRO A 63 -1.60 -16.25 -8.70
C PRO A 63 -2.54 -15.79 -7.56
N LYS A 64 -2.38 -16.33 -6.34
CA LYS A 64 -3.20 -15.92 -5.19
C LYS A 64 -2.92 -14.49 -4.76
N SER A 65 -1.65 -14.09 -4.77
CA SER A 65 -1.25 -12.71 -4.47
C SER A 65 -1.80 -11.74 -5.51
N VAL A 66 -1.69 -12.11 -6.79
CA VAL A 66 -2.20 -11.29 -7.91
C VAL A 66 -3.72 -11.16 -7.84
N GLU A 67 -4.44 -12.25 -7.60
CA GLU A 67 -5.89 -12.25 -7.43
C GLU A 67 -6.33 -11.34 -6.26
N PHE A 68 -5.70 -11.50 -5.09
CA PHE A 68 -5.96 -10.64 -3.93
C PHE A 68 -5.68 -9.17 -4.23
N LEU A 69 -4.51 -8.85 -4.79
CA LEU A 69 -4.14 -7.46 -5.08
C LEU A 69 -5.05 -6.85 -6.16
N THR A 70 -5.55 -7.66 -7.10
CA THR A 70 -6.52 -7.21 -8.11
C THR A 70 -7.83 -6.78 -7.44
N SER A 71 -8.38 -7.59 -6.53
CA SER A 71 -9.64 -7.28 -5.83
C SER A 71 -9.50 -6.21 -4.73
N PHE A 72 -8.27 -5.87 -4.33
CA PHE A 72 -8.04 -4.95 -3.22
C PHE A 72 -8.31 -3.47 -3.58
N GLU A 73 -9.47 -2.95 -3.20
CA GLU A 73 -9.95 -1.60 -3.60
C GLU A 73 -9.25 -0.42 -2.92
N GLU A 74 -8.60 -0.67 -1.78
CA GLU A 74 -7.97 0.37 -0.97
C GLU A 74 -6.73 1.00 -1.63
N ILE A 75 -6.16 0.31 -2.62
CA ILE A 75 -4.98 0.76 -3.36
C ILE A 75 -5.41 0.97 -4.80
N VAL A 76 -5.23 2.19 -5.29
CA VAL A 76 -5.64 2.57 -6.64
C VAL A 76 -4.78 1.85 -7.66
N ASP A 77 -5.43 1.26 -8.67
CA ASP A 77 -4.75 0.77 -9.87
C ASP A 77 -4.34 1.96 -10.74
N TYR A 78 -3.04 2.12 -10.93
CA TYR A 78 -2.48 3.19 -11.74
C TYR A 78 -2.97 3.12 -13.18
N ASP A 79 -3.11 1.92 -13.78
CA ASP A 79 -3.52 1.82 -15.18
C ASP A 79 -4.97 2.23 -15.41
N GLU A 80 -5.83 2.12 -14.39
CA GLU A 80 -7.21 2.57 -14.47
C GLU A 80 -7.33 4.10 -14.44
N ILE A 81 -6.35 4.80 -13.85
CA ILE A 81 -6.45 6.25 -13.61
C ILE A 81 -5.36 7.08 -14.30
N LYS A 82 -4.34 6.45 -14.91
CA LYS A 82 -3.19 7.16 -15.48
C LYS A 82 -3.56 8.15 -16.58
N ASP A 83 -4.67 7.94 -17.27
CA ASP A 83 -5.12 8.78 -18.38
C ASP A 83 -6.12 9.87 -17.95
N LEU A 84 -6.57 9.87 -16.70
CA LEU A 84 -7.47 10.90 -16.18
C LEU A 84 -6.79 12.28 -16.16
N SER A 85 -7.54 13.31 -16.53
CA SER A 85 -7.17 14.71 -16.34
C SER A 85 -7.02 15.07 -14.86
N TYR A 86 -6.41 16.23 -14.59
CA TYR A 86 -6.30 16.70 -13.21
C TYR A 86 -7.67 17.01 -12.61
N GLU A 87 -8.59 17.53 -13.41
CA GLU A 87 -9.97 17.82 -13.04
C GLU A 87 -10.74 16.53 -12.68
N GLU A 88 -10.57 15.46 -13.46
CA GLU A 88 -11.17 14.15 -13.16
C GLU A 88 -10.58 13.53 -11.88
N MET A 89 -9.26 13.64 -11.68
CA MET A 89 -8.63 13.19 -10.44
C MET A 89 -9.11 13.99 -9.23
N ASP A 90 -9.26 15.32 -9.35
CA ASP A 90 -9.78 16.16 -8.29
C ASP A 90 -11.27 15.85 -8.01
N ALA A 91 -12.07 15.54 -9.03
CA ALA A 91 -13.43 15.07 -8.84
C ALA A 91 -13.48 13.75 -8.05
N LEU A 92 -12.63 12.77 -8.38
CA LEU A 92 -12.51 11.52 -7.61
C LEU A 92 -12.13 11.77 -6.15
N ARG A 93 -11.19 12.68 -5.90
CA ARG A 93 -10.77 13.08 -4.54
C ARG A 93 -11.94 13.68 -3.77
N VAL A 94 -12.73 14.56 -4.40
CA VAL A 94 -13.92 15.16 -3.79
C VAL A 94 -14.98 14.10 -3.47
N CYS A 95 -15.24 13.16 -4.38
CA CYS A 95 -16.17 12.05 -4.14
C CYS A 95 -15.78 11.22 -2.91
N ILE A 96 -14.49 10.85 -2.80
CA ILE A 96 -13.98 10.10 -1.65
C ILE A 96 -14.12 10.91 -0.34
N ILE A 97 -13.79 12.20 -0.37
CA ILE A 97 -13.92 13.09 0.81
C ILE A 97 -15.38 13.20 1.25
N ASN A 98 -16.30 13.39 0.30
CA ASN A 98 -17.73 13.50 0.62
C ASN A 98 -18.25 12.23 1.28
N GLU A 99 -17.94 11.06 0.73
CA GLU A 99 -18.35 9.77 1.31
C GLU A 99 -17.76 9.58 2.72
N LYS A 100 -16.49 9.93 2.92
CA LYS A 100 -15.87 9.92 4.26
C LYS A 100 -16.59 10.83 5.24
N ASN A 101 -16.96 12.03 4.82
CA ASN A 101 -17.67 13.00 5.67
C ASN A 101 -19.08 12.54 6.01
N GLU A 102 -19.77 11.88 5.09
CA GLU A 102 -21.07 11.26 5.34
C GLU A 102 -20.97 10.15 6.37
N ILE A 103 -19.97 9.26 6.26
CA ILE A 103 -19.72 8.20 7.24
C ILE A 103 -19.39 8.81 8.61
N ALA A 104 -18.46 9.76 8.67
CA ALA A 104 -18.09 10.42 9.92
C ALA A 104 -19.29 11.10 10.58
N SER A 105 -20.15 11.75 9.78
CA SER A 105 -21.38 12.38 10.28
C SER A 105 -22.37 11.35 10.84
N LYS A 106 -22.57 10.21 10.17
CA LYS A 106 -23.40 9.10 10.68
C LYS A 106 -22.85 8.57 12.01
N VAL A 107 -21.56 8.28 12.08
CA VAL A 107 -20.89 7.77 13.29
C VAL A 107 -20.98 8.77 14.45
N ASN A 108 -20.79 10.07 14.18
CA ASN A 108 -20.89 11.11 15.20
C ASN A 108 -22.31 11.29 15.77
N MET A 109 -23.35 10.86 15.05
CA MET A 109 -24.73 10.87 15.52
C MET A 109 -25.10 9.61 16.32
N MET A 110 -24.26 8.57 16.29
CA MET A 110 -24.45 7.31 17.00
C MET A 110 -23.87 7.34 18.41
N SER A 111 -24.52 6.63 19.33
CA SER A 111 -23.97 6.26 20.63
C SER A 111 -22.81 5.24 20.50
N ALA A 112 -22.04 5.05 21.55
CA ALA A 112 -20.92 4.09 21.54
C ALA A 112 -21.40 2.64 21.32
N GLU A 113 -22.59 2.29 21.82
CA GLU A 113 -23.21 0.98 21.61
C GLU A 113 -23.64 0.78 20.16
N GLU A 114 -24.23 1.80 19.52
CA GLU A 114 -24.61 1.75 18.10
C GLU A 114 -23.36 1.66 17.22
N GLN A 115 -22.31 2.42 17.51
CA GLN A 115 -21.04 2.34 16.76
C GLN A 115 -20.44 0.93 16.79
N LYS A 116 -20.52 0.22 17.93
CA LYS A 116 -20.04 -1.18 18.04
C LYS A 116 -20.85 -2.16 17.19
N GLN A 117 -22.09 -1.83 16.84
CA GLN A 117 -22.92 -2.65 15.94
C GLN A 117 -22.66 -2.34 14.46
N HIS A 118 -21.88 -1.30 14.15
CA HIS A 118 -21.58 -0.84 12.80
C HIS A 118 -20.07 -0.79 12.48
N PRO A 119 -19.30 -1.88 12.67
CA PRO A 119 -17.88 -1.92 12.33
C PRO A 119 -17.60 -1.63 10.85
N GLU A 120 -18.55 -1.95 9.96
CA GLU A 120 -18.44 -1.73 8.52
C GLU A 120 -18.28 -0.25 8.14
N LEU A 121 -18.81 0.67 8.95
CA LEU A 121 -18.64 2.11 8.74
C LEU A 121 -17.20 2.53 8.96
N PHE A 122 -16.55 1.96 9.98
CA PHE A 122 -15.15 2.24 10.28
C PHE A 122 -14.23 1.64 9.21
N GLU A 123 -14.51 0.40 8.81
CA GLU A 123 -13.80 -0.29 7.72
C GLU A 123 -13.90 0.47 6.40
N ARG A 124 -15.11 0.94 6.03
CA ARG A 124 -15.31 1.74 4.82
C ARG A 124 -14.58 3.08 4.89
N TYR A 125 -14.62 3.77 6.03
CA TYR A 125 -13.89 5.03 6.22
C TYR A 125 -12.37 4.83 6.06
N ASN A 126 -11.83 3.74 6.61
CA ASN A 126 -10.42 3.38 6.48
C ASN A 126 -10.05 3.02 5.04
N THR A 127 -10.89 2.23 4.37
CA THR A 127 -10.76 1.90 2.93
C THR A 127 -10.65 3.16 2.07
N LEU A 128 -11.57 4.10 2.28
CA LEU A 128 -11.57 5.39 1.58
C LEU A 128 -10.34 6.23 1.90
N SER A 129 -9.84 6.16 3.14
CA SER A 129 -8.62 6.86 3.56
C SER A 129 -7.38 6.32 2.86
N SER A 130 -7.21 4.99 2.82
CA SER A 130 -6.14 4.33 2.07
C SER A 130 -6.21 4.70 0.58
N LYS A 131 -7.42 4.61 -0.01
CA LYS A 131 -7.63 4.91 -1.43
C LYS A 131 -7.31 6.35 -1.77
N PHE A 132 -7.70 7.30 -0.91
CA PHE A 132 -7.36 8.71 -1.05
C PHE A 132 -5.85 8.97 -1.02
N MET A 133 -5.13 8.31 -0.12
CA MET A 133 -3.67 8.41 -0.04
C MET A 133 -3.01 7.85 -1.30
N SER A 134 -3.44 6.68 -1.75
CA SER A 134 -2.93 6.06 -2.98
C SER A 134 -3.20 6.93 -4.22
N LEU A 135 -4.39 7.56 -4.31
CA LEU A 135 -4.74 8.50 -5.36
C LEU A 135 -3.85 9.76 -5.35
N ASN A 136 -3.56 10.31 -4.16
CA ASN A 136 -2.66 11.45 -4.03
C ASN A 136 -1.24 11.11 -4.50
N ASP A 137 -0.74 9.90 -4.22
CA ASP A 137 0.58 9.47 -4.67
C ASP A 137 0.67 9.48 -6.21
N VAL A 138 -0.38 9.02 -6.91
CA VAL A 138 -0.48 9.12 -8.37
C VAL A 138 -0.55 10.57 -8.85
N TYR A 139 -1.36 11.39 -8.20
CA TYR A 139 -1.51 12.81 -8.53
C TYR A 139 -0.16 13.56 -8.43
N TRP A 140 0.60 13.33 -7.36
CA TRP A 140 1.91 13.93 -7.16
C TRP A 140 2.94 13.43 -8.16
N PHE A 141 2.90 12.15 -8.51
CA PHE A 141 3.72 11.58 -9.57
C PHE A 141 3.42 12.22 -10.93
N LYS A 142 2.14 12.34 -11.34
CA LYS A 142 1.75 13.01 -12.59
C LYS A 142 2.13 14.49 -12.66
N ARG A 143 2.34 15.14 -11.51
CA ARG A 143 2.83 16.54 -11.43
C ARG A 143 4.36 16.64 -11.35
N GLY A 144 5.08 15.52 -11.45
CA GLY A 144 6.54 15.47 -11.33
C GLY A 144 7.06 15.89 -9.95
N LYS A 145 6.21 15.82 -8.91
CA LYS A 145 6.57 16.16 -7.52
C LYS A 145 7.18 14.99 -6.78
N VAL A 146 6.85 13.77 -7.20
CA VAL A 146 7.46 12.53 -6.74
C VAL A 146 8.09 11.85 -7.95
N LYS A 147 9.32 11.34 -7.79
CA LYS A 147 9.97 10.53 -8.82
C LYS A 147 9.68 9.05 -8.53
N LEU A 148 9.00 8.40 -9.45
CA LEU A 148 8.75 6.95 -9.44
C LEU A 148 9.33 6.37 -10.73
N VAL A 149 9.81 5.13 -10.66
CA VAL A 149 10.18 4.34 -11.84
C VAL A 149 9.09 3.30 -12.01
N LEU A 150 8.32 3.38 -13.10
CA LEU A 150 7.20 2.46 -13.30
C LEU A 150 7.72 1.08 -13.77
N PRO A 151 7.08 -0.03 -13.38
CA PRO A 151 7.49 -1.40 -13.72
C PRO A 151 7.62 -1.78 -15.21
N ASP A 152 7.31 -0.91 -16.17
CA ASP A 152 7.42 -1.20 -17.62
C ASP A 152 8.39 -0.26 -18.37
N ASP A 153 9.08 0.65 -17.66
CA ASP A 153 10.04 1.58 -18.27
C ASP A 153 11.38 0.88 -18.62
N GLU A 154 11.36 -0.20 -19.43
CA GLU A 154 12.52 -0.95 -20.00
C GLU A 154 13.78 -1.10 -19.09
N LYS A 155 13.60 -1.07 -17.78
CA LYS A 155 14.66 -1.25 -16.81
C LYS A 155 14.21 -2.39 -15.95
N GLU A 156 15.04 -3.45 -15.93
CA GLU A 156 15.04 -4.39 -14.83
C GLU A 156 14.83 -3.60 -13.53
N LEU A 157 13.72 -3.85 -12.85
CA LEU A 157 13.51 -3.36 -11.51
C LEU A 157 14.74 -3.81 -10.72
N LYS A 158 15.60 -2.86 -10.37
CA LYS A 158 16.81 -3.19 -9.62
C LYS A 158 16.33 -3.95 -8.41
N PRO A 159 16.86 -5.16 -8.15
CA PRO A 159 16.51 -5.86 -6.93
C PRO A 159 16.76 -4.88 -5.78
N ILE A 160 15.74 -4.67 -4.94
CA ILE A 160 15.88 -3.89 -3.70
C ILE A 160 17.13 -4.41 -3.00
N SER A 161 18.21 -3.68 -3.18
CA SER A 161 19.52 -3.96 -2.62
C SER A 161 19.47 -3.29 -1.28
N PHE A 162 19.42 -4.09 -0.22
CA PHE A 162 19.76 -3.59 1.10
C PHE A 162 21.17 -3.02 0.98
N GLY A 163 21.27 -1.69 0.85
CA GLY A 163 22.56 -1.03 0.74
C GLY A 163 23.48 -1.54 1.84
N ASP A 164 24.75 -1.79 1.51
CA ASP A 164 25.70 -2.42 2.43
C ASP A 164 25.76 -1.69 3.78
N GLU A 165 25.44 -0.40 3.80
CA GLU A 165 25.30 0.42 5.00
C GLU A 165 24.15 -0.01 5.93
N ILE A 166 22.97 -0.37 5.39
CA ILE A 166 21.83 -0.87 6.19
C ILE A 166 22.16 -2.26 6.74
N LYS A 167 22.75 -3.14 5.92
CA LYS A 167 23.22 -4.46 6.39
C LYS A 167 24.26 -4.32 7.53
N LEU A 168 25.19 -3.37 7.39
CA LEU A 168 26.21 -3.09 8.39
C LEU A 168 25.62 -2.53 9.69
N ARG A 169 24.67 -1.59 9.60
CA ARG A 169 23.97 -1.02 10.76
C ARG A 169 23.17 -2.08 11.51
N LEU A 170 22.48 -2.97 10.80
CA LEU A 170 21.74 -4.09 11.39
C LEU A 170 22.70 -5.08 12.06
N LYS A 171 23.77 -5.51 11.37
CA LYS A 171 24.80 -6.41 11.95
C LYS A 171 25.38 -5.84 13.25
N ASN A 172 25.64 -4.53 13.29
CA ASN A 172 26.15 -3.86 14.48
C ASN A 172 25.10 -3.78 15.60
N ALA A 173 23.81 -3.61 15.29
CA ALA A 173 22.74 -3.58 16.27
C ALA A 173 22.49 -4.96 16.91
N PHE A 174 22.52 -6.03 16.12
CA PHE A 174 22.36 -7.40 16.61
C PHE A 174 23.56 -7.88 17.44
N ASN A 175 24.79 -7.54 17.04
CA ASN A 175 25.99 -7.90 17.79
C ASN A 175 26.10 -7.18 19.14
N ARG A 176 25.49 -5.99 19.30
CA ARG A 176 25.46 -5.28 20.59
C ARG A 176 24.54 -5.92 21.63
N LYS A 177 23.55 -6.73 21.22
CA LYS A 177 22.65 -7.42 22.16
C LYS A 177 23.25 -8.70 22.76
N ASN A 178 24.29 -9.27 22.15
CA ASN A 178 24.93 -10.50 22.63
C ASN A 178 26.11 -10.26 23.59
N ASN A 179 26.45 -9.00 23.89
CA ASN A 179 27.54 -8.61 24.80
C ASN A 179 27.02 -7.91 26.07
N LYS A 180 25.79 -8.19 26.50
CA LYS A 180 25.26 -7.78 27.80
C LYS A 180 24.84 -8.99 28.61
#